data_AF-A0A6C0H3U7-F1
#
_entry.id   AF-A0A6C0H3U7-F1
#
_cell.length_a   1.000
_cell.length_b   1.000
_cell.length_c   1.000
_cell.angle_alpha   90.00
_cell.angle_beta   90.00
_cell.angle_gamma   90.00
#
_symmetry.space_group_name_H-M   'P 1'
#
loop_
_entity.id
_entity.type
_entity.pdbx_description
1 polymer ?
#
loop_
_entity_poly.entity_id
_entity_poly.type
_entity_poly.pdbx_seq_one_letter_code
_entity_poly.pdbx_strand_id
1 'polypeptide(L)'
;MHEKIIKFERSQITGKKYTAYIKNKATKKIRKIHFGASDYQQYKDRTPLKLYAYKNHNNRQRMQNYFNRHSGTKKRGTAIALEKRKSKGYYNAKILSHIYLW
;
A
#
# COMPACT_ATOMS: atom_id res chain seq x y z
N MET A 1 -9.37 1.40 12.05
CA MET A 1 -8.95 0.14 11.39
C MET A 1 -9.22 -1.02 12.33
N HIS A 2 -9.94 -2.04 11.85
CA HIS A 2 -10.22 -3.28 12.59
C HIS A 2 -9.04 -4.26 12.56
N GLU A 3 -8.05 -3.97 11.72
CA GLU A 3 -6.87 -4.79 11.51
C GLU A 3 -5.59 -4.03 11.89
N LYS A 4 -4.52 -4.77 12.14
CA LYS A 4 -3.15 -4.24 12.27
C LYS A 4 -2.20 -4.99 11.35
N ILE A 5 -1.23 -4.27 10.79
CA ILE A 5 -0.13 -4.87 10.04
C ILE A 5 0.86 -5.42 11.07
N ILE A 6 1.29 -6.67 10.91
CA ILE A 6 2.23 -7.31 11.85
C ILE A 6 3.61 -7.55 11.25
N LYS A 7 3.70 -7.75 9.93
CA LYS A 7 4.95 -8.07 9.24
C LYS A 7 4.87 -7.67 7.77
N PHE A 8 6.01 -7.28 7.21
CA PHE A 8 6.23 -7.21 5.78
C PHE A 8 7.23 -8.27 5.36
N GLU A 9 7.05 -8.81 4.16
CA GLU A 9 7.99 -9.71 3.49
C GLU A 9 8.09 -9.35 2.01
N ARG A 10 9.21 -9.72 1.36
CA ARG A 10 9.26 -9.76 -0.10
C ARG A 10 8.17 -10.71 -0.61
N SER A 11 7.41 -10.29 -1.63
CA SER A 11 6.41 -11.16 -2.22
C SER A 11 7.09 -12.31 -2.98
N GLN A 12 6.60 -13.53 -2.76
CA GLN A 12 6.98 -14.72 -3.54
C GLN A 12 6.13 -14.87 -4.81
N ILE A 13 5.04 -14.08 -4.92
CA ILE A 13 4.17 -14.09 -6.11
C ILE A 13 4.76 -13.20 -7.20
N THR A 14 4.85 -13.74 -8.41
CA THR A 14 5.26 -13.04 -9.62
C THR A 14 4.43 -11.77 -9.84
N GLY A 15 5.11 -10.68 -10.21
CA GLY A 15 4.44 -9.40 -10.49
C GLY A 15 4.11 -8.58 -9.24
N LYS A 16 4.40 -9.04 -8.01
CA LYS A 16 4.18 -8.30 -6.77
C LYS A 16 5.48 -7.97 -6.04
N LYS A 17 5.51 -6.83 -5.35
CA LYS A 17 6.68 -6.38 -4.55
C LYS A 17 6.68 -6.98 -3.16
N TYR A 18 5.61 -6.76 -2.41
CA TYR A 18 5.56 -7.05 -0.99
C TYR A 18 4.34 -7.87 -0.62
N THR A 19 4.48 -8.64 0.47
CA THR A 19 3.38 -9.26 1.20
C THR A 19 3.28 -8.58 2.56
N ALA A 20 2.09 -8.08 2.91
CA ALA A 20 1.78 -7.63 4.27
C ALA A 20 0.97 -8.70 4.99
N TYR A 21 1.37 -9.01 6.21
CA TYR A 21 0.61 -9.87 7.12
C TYR A 21 -0.31 -8.99 7.96
N ILE A 22 -1.60 -9.26 7.88
CA ILE A 22 -2.65 -8.45 8.48
C ILE A 22 -3.38 -9.29 9.51
N LYS A 23 -3.38 -8.84 10.77
CA LYS A 23 -4.09 -9.48 11.88
C LYS A 23 -5.39 -8.74 12.17
N ASN A 24 -6.51 -9.46 12.13
CA ASN A 24 -7.78 -8.95 12.62
C ASN A 24 -7.72 -8.80 14.16
N LYS A 25 -8.10 -7.63 14.69
CA LYS A 25 -7.98 -7.35 16.13
C LYS A 25 -8.96 -8.14 16.97
N ALA A 26 -10.16 -8.42 16.44
CA ALA A 26 -11.22 -9.16 17.12
C ALA A 26 -10.96 -10.68 17.04
N THR A 27 -10.93 -11.23 15.82
CA THR A 27 -10.84 -12.68 15.61
C THR A 27 -9.43 -13.25 15.75
N LYS A 28 -8.42 -12.39 15.84
CA LYS A 28 -6.99 -12.73 15.85
C LYS A 28 -6.48 -13.48 14.60
N LYS A 29 -7.34 -13.79 13.63
CA LYS A 29 -6.98 -14.42 12.35
C LYS A 29 -6.01 -13.53 11.57
N ILE A 30 -5.07 -14.18 10.88
CA ILE A 30 -4.04 -13.52 10.06
C ILE A 30 -4.32 -13.85 8.60
N ARG A 31 -4.25 -12.85 7.74
CA ARG A 31 -4.28 -13.01 6.28
C ARG A 31 -3.13 -12.27 5.62
N LYS A 32 -2.76 -12.73 4.43
CA LYS A 32 -1.70 -12.14 3.61
C LYS A 32 -2.32 -11.22 2.55
N ILE A 33 -1.70 -10.06 2.31
CA ILE A 33 -2.07 -9.18 1.19
C ILE A 33 -0.82 -8.86 0.39
N HIS A 34 -0.83 -9.23 -0.89
CA HIS A 34 0.23 -8.90 -1.82
C HIS A 34 -0.04 -7.54 -2.49
N PHE A 35 0.96 -6.66 -2.53
CA PHE A 35 0.79 -5.30 -3.06
C PHE A 35 2.05 -4.74 -3.73
N GLY A 36 1.85 -3.71 -4.55
CA GLY A 36 2.89 -3.11 -5.41
C GLY A 36 3.23 -3.99 -6.61
N ALA A 37 3.28 -3.43 -7.82
CA ALA A 37 3.66 -4.16 -9.02
C ALA A 37 5.19 -4.17 -9.19
N SER A 38 5.82 -5.33 -9.36
CA SER A 38 7.30 -5.49 -9.27
C SER A 38 8.06 -4.81 -10.41
N ASP A 39 7.47 -4.75 -11.58
CA ASP A 39 7.93 -4.13 -12.83
C ASP A 39 7.92 -2.60 -12.76
N TYR A 40 6.91 -1.98 -12.15
CA TYR A 40 6.77 -0.51 -12.14
C TYR A 40 7.61 0.21 -11.07
N GLN A 41 7.97 1.45 -11.40
CA GLN A 41 8.48 2.43 -10.44
C GLN A 41 7.39 2.93 -9.49
N GLN A 42 7.80 3.49 -8.36
CA GLN A 42 6.90 4.08 -7.36
C GLN A 42 7.41 5.45 -6.92
N TYR A 43 6.57 6.23 -6.23
CA TYR A 43 7.00 7.54 -5.71
C TYR A 43 8.10 7.38 -4.67
N LYS A 44 7.80 6.63 -3.60
CA LYS A 44 8.73 6.36 -2.51
C LYS A 44 8.33 5.09 -1.78
N ASP A 45 9.24 4.14 -1.71
CA ASP A 45 9.14 2.96 -0.86
C ASP A 45 9.31 3.37 0.61
N ARG A 46 8.19 3.33 1.33
CA ARG A 46 8.07 3.64 2.76
C ARG A 46 7.81 2.37 3.57
N THR A 47 7.92 1.19 2.97
CA THR A 47 7.88 -0.05 3.75
C THR A 47 9.07 -0.09 4.70
N PRO A 48 8.99 -0.81 5.85
CA PRO A 48 10.12 -0.98 6.74
C PRO A 48 11.33 -1.66 6.07
N LEU A 49 11.09 -2.51 5.06
CA LEU A 49 12.13 -3.30 4.40
C LEU A 49 12.89 -2.53 3.31
N LYS A 50 12.23 -1.58 2.62
CA LYS A 50 12.83 -0.74 1.55
C LYS A 50 13.53 -1.51 0.41
N LEU A 51 13.17 -2.79 0.18
CA LEU A 51 13.78 -3.66 -0.83
C LEU A 51 13.67 -3.13 -2.27
N TYR A 52 12.68 -2.29 -2.56
CA TYR A 52 12.47 -1.72 -3.90
C TYR A 52 12.78 -0.22 -3.96
N ALA A 53 13.46 0.35 -2.96
CA ALA A 53 13.77 1.78 -2.92
C ALA A 53 14.57 2.28 -4.14
N TYR A 54 15.36 1.40 -4.78
CA TYR A 54 16.06 1.69 -6.04
C TYR A 54 15.11 2.01 -7.22
N LYS A 55 13.82 1.65 -7.14
CA LYS A 55 12.78 2.01 -8.12
C LYS A 55 12.00 3.28 -7.76
N ASN A 56 12.42 4.03 -6.74
CA ASN A 56 11.79 5.29 -6.36
C ASN A 56 12.07 6.37 -7.40
N HIS A 57 11.02 6.98 -7.96
CA HIS A 57 11.16 8.08 -8.91
C HIS A 57 11.08 9.47 -8.25
N ASN A 58 10.56 9.59 -7.03
CA ASN A 58 10.42 10.84 -6.25
C ASN A 58 9.68 12.03 -6.93
N ASN A 59 9.17 11.86 -8.15
CA ASN A 59 8.32 12.83 -8.84
C ASN A 59 6.94 13.00 -8.15
N ARG A 60 6.72 14.18 -7.55
CA ARG A 60 5.47 14.54 -6.82
C ARG A 60 4.25 14.65 -7.72
N GLN A 61 4.42 15.11 -8.96
CA GLN A 61 3.30 15.21 -9.93
C GLN A 61 2.76 13.83 -10.28
N ARG A 62 3.64 12.84 -10.53
CA ARG A 62 3.26 11.44 -10.77
C ARG A 62 2.48 10.85 -9.58
N MET A 63 2.91 11.15 -8.35
CA MET A 63 2.21 10.74 -7.13
C MET A 63 0.79 11.35 -7.05
N GLN A 64 0.67 12.66 -7.29
CA GLN A 64 -0.62 13.35 -7.28
C GLN A 64 -1.57 12.81 -8.36
N ASN A 65 -1.07 12.58 -9.58
CA ASN A 65 -1.84 12.01 -10.68
C ASN A 65 -2.31 10.59 -10.35
N TYR A 66 -1.46 9.79 -9.70
CA TYR A 66 -1.82 8.46 -9.21
C TYR A 66 -2.99 8.53 -8.23
N PHE A 67 -2.91 9.38 -7.20
CA PHE A 67 -4.01 9.54 -6.23
C PHE A 67 -5.28 10.12 -6.87
N ASN A 68 -5.15 11.04 -7.83
CA ASN A 68 -6.30 11.60 -8.53
C ASN A 68 -7.06 10.53 -9.32
N ARG A 69 -6.35 9.71 -10.08
CA ARG A 69 -6.96 8.61 -10.86
C ARG A 69 -7.58 7.55 -9.97
N HIS A 70 -6.91 7.20 -8.86
CA HIS A 70 -7.33 6.08 -8.02
C HIS A 70 -8.32 6.46 -6.91
N SER A 71 -8.33 7.70 -6.44
CA SER A 71 -9.18 8.15 -5.33
C SER A 71 -9.88 9.49 -5.57
N GLY A 72 -9.76 10.08 -6.75
CA GLY A 72 -10.41 11.36 -7.09
C GLY A 72 -9.83 12.57 -6.38
N THR A 73 -8.64 12.45 -5.78
CA THR A 73 -7.99 13.57 -5.07
C THR A 73 -6.47 13.53 -5.24
N LYS A 74 -5.85 14.70 -5.36
CA LYS A 74 -4.37 14.83 -5.42
C LYS A 74 -3.71 14.71 -4.03
N LYS A 75 -4.47 14.83 -2.94
CA LYS A 75 -3.93 14.83 -1.56
C LYS A 75 -3.83 13.40 -1.02
N ARG A 76 -2.59 12.94 -0.75
CA ARG A 76 -2.30 11.60 -0.22
C ARG A 76 -3.10 11.24 1.04
N GLY A 77 -3.13 12.15 2.02
CA GLY A 77 -3.87 11.92 3.28
C GLY A 77 -5.35 11.70 3.06
N THR A 78 -5.97 12.56 2.24
CA THR A 78 -7.39 12.46 1.85
C THR A 78 -7.67 11.17 1.09
N ALA A 79 -6.81 10.78 0.14
CA ALA A 79 -6.93 9.52 -0.58
C ALA A 79 -6.90 8.30 0.36
N ILE A 80 -5.93 8.25 1.27
CA ILE A 80 -5.81 7.15 2.25
C ILE A 80 -7.04 7.09 3.16
N ALA A 81 -7.52 8.23 3.66
CA ALA A 81 -8.71 8.28 4.50
C ALA A 81 -9.96 7.79 3.76
N LEU A 82 -10.15 8.21 2.51
CA LEU A 82 -11.25 7.80 1.65
C LEU A 82 -11.25 6.27 1.43
N GLU A 83 -10.11 5.70 1.06
CA GLU A 83 -10.01 4.26 0.82
C GLU A 83 -10.22 3.44 2.09
N LYS A 84 -9.72 3.91 3.26
CA LYS A 84 -10.00 3.27 4.56
C LYS A 84 -11.49 3.26 4.90
N ARG A 85 -12.20 4.37 4.61
CA ARG A 85 -13.65 4.47 4.80
C ARG A 85 -14.40 3.52 3.86
N LYS A 86 -14.08 3.53 2.56
CA LYS A 86 -14.67 2.63 1.55
C LYS A 86 -14.48 1.16 1.91
N SER A 87 -13.31 0.82 2.44
CA SER A 87 -13.00 -0.55 2.86
C SER A 87 -13.55 -0.93 4.24
N LYS A 88 -14.42 -0.11 4.84
CA LYS A 88 -15.01 -0.33 6.18
C LYS A 88 -13.94 -0.64 7.25
N GLY A 89 -12.77 -0.01 7.16
CA GLY A 89 -11.68 -0.17 8.14
C GLY A 89 -10.82 -1.43 8.00
N TYR A 90 -10.89 -2.15 6.88
CA TYR A 90 -10.03 -3.28 6.53
C TYR A 90 -8.92 -2.88 5.54
N TYR A 91 -7.75 -3.52 5.60
CA TYR A 91 -6.68 -3.30 4.64
C TYR A 91 -6.95 -4.01 3.31
N ASN A 92 -6.51 -3.39 2.22
CA ASN A 92 -6.47 -4.00 0.89
C ASN A 92 -5.18 -3.56 0.17
N ALA A 93 -4.89 -4.16 -0.98
CA ALA A 93 -3.66 -3.88 -1.72
C ALA A 93 -3.52 -2.41 -2.15
N LYS A 94 -4.64 -1.74 -2.44
CA LYS A 94 -4.67 -0.32 -2.82
C LYS A 94 -4.31 0.58 -1.65
N ILE A 95 -4.92 0.38 -0.48
CA ILE A 95 -4.57 1.10 0.76
C ILE A 95 -3.09 0.91 1.09
N LEU A 96 -2.58 -0.32 1.00
CA LEU A 96 -1.16 -0.58 1.25
C LEU A 96 -0.27 0.14 0.22
N SER A 97 -0.64 0.14 -1.05
CA SER A 97 0.10 0.88 -2.08
C SER A 97 0.07 2.39 -1.85
N HIS A 98 -1.06 2.96 -1.43
CA HIS A 98 -1.23 4.37 -1.08
C HIS A 98 -0.43 4.79 0.16
N ILE A 99 -0.26 3.89 1.12
CA ILE A 99 0.50 4.18 2.34
C ILE A 99 1.99 4.03 2.06
N TYR A 100 2.38 2.97 1.36
CA TYR A 100 3.79 2.55 1.36
C TYR A 100 4.55 2.78 0.07
N LEU A 101 3.90 2.99 -1.08
CA LEU A 101 4.60 3.09 -2.37
C LEU A 101 4.34 4.42 -3.08
N TRP A 102 3.11 4.95 -2.95
CA TRP A 102 2.68 6.22 -3.53
C TRP A 102 2.58 7.28 -2.42
#